data_AF-A0A1V9ZXZ8-F1
#
_entry.id   AF-A0A1V9ZXZ8-F1
#
_cell.length_a   1.000
_cell.length_b   1.000
_cell.length_c   1.000
_cell.angle_alpha   90.00
_cell.angle_beta   90.00
_cell.angle_gamma   90.00
#
_symmetry.space_group_name_H-M   'P 1'
#
loop_
_entity.id
_entity.type
_entity.pdbx_description
1 polymer ?
#
loop_
_entity_poly.entity_id
_entity_poly.type
_entity_poly.pdbx_seq_one_letter_code
_entity_poly.pdbx_strand_id
1 'polypeptide(L)'
;MNTTIVCSVCSNPNEILLKKCTDCGEILPPDHEKLRILILRSKHLKPAASNGNSEYLQEIANLKEQIAENARQYDEIKHQYELSQQQLTQRQIHRQPTSELEDERAALATERTQLLEMRRLIGTLQTIPYIDPTQFQCDTVLSTAHKYELQLGSFNGRTVVMKRLLRSVMDEQDCDRFRQSIARLAKLNGGEGTILSLVGASNVGEKNPQAYLEYMEKGDLRHYLRTTARSQLSWKTRVNIALNIARALKYLHGLDLIHRDLSSHHVLLNASKDAKLTGLSNTRQIDFNGMTNGVGNFRWVSPESMVEGKMYSEKTDIYSLGLIMIELDTHEIPYSSCLHRGRVMGDFMLMEALMNATPGAEITKHKFKDSPHWYRDLALRCTNLDPEKRPSAVEIASILHNQLREMTDMSSIDVNKVFPALRLPPAIVDLNLTVIRAKNLLDTQVFGTQDPFCKLSLGGKIATTNYHDNGGVEPRWGRVFTFQNIHPLDNILEVNILNKNWVMDGQIGKSTIPLEMTVEKVDERLSLTSWFQVYSRGDQQGQILLKFEYKGDLARWLTEYQASLENFKATRGHVRTMQSDEIQMEKITQILIPRLQAVGFAAAGIAGRVAGLP
;
A
#
# COMPACT_ATOMS: atom_id res chain seq x y z
N MET A 1 30.01 14.02 17.34
CA MET A 1 28.82 13.44 16.69
C MET A 1 29.01 13.53 15.19
N ASN A 2 28.66 12.49 14.41
CA ASN A 2 28.68 12.61 12.96
C ASN A 2 27.54 13.53 12.49
N THR A 3 27.88 14.75 12.09
CA THR A 3 26.98 15.80 11.58
C THR A 3 26.88 15.79 10.06
N THR A 4 27.25 14.68 9.39
CA THR A 4 27.10 14.57 7.94
C THR A 4 25.75 13.98 7.56
N ILE A 5 25.13 14.52 6.52
CA ILE A 5 23.96 13.96 5.87
C ILE A 5 24.40 13.26 4.58
N VAL A 6 23.91 12.05 4.35
CA VAL A 6 24.25 11.31 3.15
C VAL A 6 23.30 11.75 2.05
N CYS A 7 23.83 12.16 0.90
CA CYS A 7 22.99 12.49 -0.25
C CYS A 7 22.18 11.25 -0.68
N SER A 8 20.86 11.38 -0.80
CA SER A 8 19.96 10.30 -1.20
C SER A 8 20.20 9.79 -2.62
N VAL A 9 20.88 10.58 -3.46
CA VAL A 9 21.16 10.27 -4.86
C VAL A 9 22.55 9.67 -5.04
N CYS A 10 23.61 10.37 -4.62
CA CYS A 10 24.99 9.90 -4.85
C CYS A 10 25.66 9.23 -3.65
N SER A 11 25.00 9.21 -2.48
CA SER A 11 25.54 8.63 -1.24
C SER A 11 26.83 9.26 -0.69
N ASN A 12 27.28 10.40 -1.22
CA ASN A 12 28.41 11.12 -0.64
C ASN A 12 27.98 11.85 0.65
N PRO A 13 28.83 11.81 1.69
CA PRO A 13 28.58 12.54 2.92
C PRO A 13 28.71 14.03 2.66
N ASN A 14 27.67 14.76 3.04
CA ASN A 14 27.59 16.20 2.93
C ASN A 14 27.52 16.80 4.33
N GLU A 15 28.04 18.01 4.50
CA GLU A 15 27.76 18.77 5.71
C GLU A 15 26.26 19.02 5.84
N ILE A 16 25.71 18.83 7.04
CA ILE A 16 24.27 18.93 7.29
C ILE A 16 23.67 20.32 7.03
N LEU A 17 24.49 21.37 7.00
CA LEU A 17 24.04 22.74 6.70
C LEU A 17 23.83 22.98 5.19
N LEU A 18 24.34 22.09 4.34
CA LEU A 18 24.24 22.26 2.90
C LEU A 18 22.81 22.03 2.43
N LYS A 19 22.32 22.95 1.60
CA LYS A 19 21.00 22.82 0.94
C LYS A 19 21.03 21.89 -0.26
N LYS A 20 22.22 21.66 -0.83
CA LYS A 20 22.43 20.80 -1.98
C LYS A 20 23.67 19.95 -1.80
N CYS A 21 23.68 18.78 -2.42
CA CYS A 21 24.82 17.89 -2.42
C CYS A 21 26.00 18.53 -3.17
N THR A 22 27.19 18.52 -2.58
CA THR A 22 28.43 19.03 -3.19
C THR A 22 28.83 18.30 -4.44
N ASP A 23 28.44 17.03 -4.58
CA ASP A 23 28.88 16.16 -5.67
C ASP A 23 27.89 16.10 -6.82
N CYS A 24 26.59 15.94 -6.54
CA CYS A 24 25.56 15.77 -7.58
C CYS A 24 24.54 16.90 -7.64
N GLY A 25 24.64 17.92 -6.79
CA GLY A 25 23.74 19.07 -6.79
C GLY A 25 22.31 18.80 -6.28
N GLU A 26 21.99 17.56 -5.90
CA GLU A 26 20.68 17.16 -5.38
C GLU A 26 20.29 17.96 -4.14
N ILE A 27 19.01 18.31 -4.00
CA ILE A 27 18.53 19.02 -2.81
C ILE A 27 18.60 18.07 -1.61
N LEU A 28 19.39 18.45 -0.61
CA LEU A 28 19.48 17.68 0.62
C LEU A 28 18.22 17.89 1.47
N PRO A 29 17.89 16.94 2.37
CA PRO A 29 16.69 17.03 3.20
C PRO A 29 16.49 18.40 3.89
N PRO A 30 15.24 18.87 4.06
CA PRO A 30 14.96 20.16 4.69
C PRO A 30 15.40 20.20 6.17
N ASP A 31 15.63 21.40 6.69
CA ASP A 31 16.29 21.62 7.99
C ASP A 31 15.59 20.93 9.18
N HIS A 32 14.26 20.79 9.14
CA HIS A 32 13.51 20.07 10.18
C HIS A 32 13.80 18.55 10.19
N GLU A 33 14.04 17.95 9.03
CA GLU A 33 14.36 16.54 8.88
C GLU A 33 15.83 16.28 9.26
N LYS A 34 16.72 17.19 8.88
CA LYS A 34 18.12 17.24 9.37
C LYS A 34 18.20 17.35 10.89
N LEU A 35 17.41 18.23 11.51
CA LEU A 35 17.30 18.37 12.96
C LEU A 35 16.79 17.08 13.61
N ARG A 36 15.78 16.43 13.01
CA ARG A 36 15.30 15.11 13.48
C ARG A 36 16.39 14.05 13.42
N ILE A 37 17.17 13.98 12.33
CA ILE A 37 18.31 13.07 12.19
C ILE A 37 19.36 13.33 13.27
N LEU A 38 19.68 14.59 13.57
CA LEU A 38 20.62 14.96 14.62
C LEU A 38 20.10 14.64 16.01
N ILE A 39 18.82 14.86 16.29
CA ILE A 39 18.17 14.54 17.57
C ILE A 39 18.14 13.02 17.80
N LEU A 40 17.89 12.23 16.75
CA LEU A 40 17.97 10.78 16.82
C LEU A 40 19.41 10.34 17.11
N ARG A 41 20.39 10.88 16.37
CA ARG A 41 21.81 10.56 16.58
C ARG A 41 22.35 11.00 17.94
N SER A 42 21.87 12.13 18.47
CA SER A 42 22.30 12.64 19.77
C SER A 42 21.75 11.83 20.94
N LYS A 43 20.52 11.29 20.80
CA LYS A 43 19.96 10.28 21.71
C LYS A 43 20.70 8.93 21.66
N HIS A 44 21.64 8.75 20.73
CA HIS A 44 22.42 7.54 20.51
C HIS A 44 23.93 7.69 20.74
N LEU A 45 24.40 8.69 21.49
CA LEU A 45 25.77 8.70 22.02
C LEU A 45 25.92 7.68 23.18
N LYS A 46 26.05 6.41 22.75
CA LYS A 46 26.68 5.17 23.28
C LYS A 46 27.20 5.09 24.74
N PRO A 47 27.28 3.85 25.26
CA PRO A 47 28.57 3.15 25.29
C PRO A 47 28.70 2.11 24.18
N ALA A 48 29.95 1.84 23.84
CA ALA A 48 30.39 1.12 22.67
C ALA A 48 30.10 -0.39 22.68
N ALA A 49 30.07 -0.94 21.46
CA ALA A 49 30.29 -2.34 21.10
C ALA A 49 29.22 -3.35 21.55
N SER A 50 28.14 -3.46 20.77
CA SER A 50 27.75 -4.79 20.29
C SER A 50 28.46 -5.01 18.95
N ASN A 51 29.26 -6.08 18.85
CA ASN A 51 30.01 -6.44 17.63
C ASN A 51 29.12 -6.52 16.37
N GLY A 52 27.82 -6.75 16.53
CA GLY A 52 26.87 -6.90 15.42
C GLY A 52 26.74 -5.69 14.48
N ASN A 53 26.97 -4.44 14.94
CA ASN A 53 26.88 -3.29 14.02
C ASN A 53 28.08 -3.20 13.06
N SER A 54 29.25 -3.73 13.43
CA SER A 54 30.46 -3.67 12.57
C SER A 54 30.38 -4.71 11.45
N GLU A 55 29.91 -5.91 11.76
CA GLU A 55 29.78 -7.01 10.80
C GLU A 55 28.75 -6.69 9.71
N TYR A 56 27.60 -6.11 10.09
CA TYR A 56 26.56 -5.68 9.15
C TYR A 56 26.98 -4.51 8.24
N LEU A 57 27.78 -3.58 8.76
CA LEU A 57 28.32 -2.50 7.94
C LEU A 57 29.35 -3.03 6.93
N GLN A 58 30.14 -4.02 7.33
CA GLN A 58 31.06 -4.71 6.42
C GLN A 58 30.30 -5.51 5.35
N GLU A 59 29.20 -6.18 5.73
CA GLU A 59 28.36 -6.93 4.79
C GLU A 59 27.74 -6.01 3.72
N ILE A 60 27.26 -4.82 4.09
CA ILE A 60 26.82 -3.81 3.10
C ILE A 60 27.96 -3.37 2.19
N ALA A 61 29.15 -3.15 2.74
CA ALA A 61 30.31 -2.73 1.94
C ALA A 61 30.66 -3.81 0.89
N ASN A 62 30.69 -5.07 1.30
CA ASN A 62 30.95 -6.22 0.43
C ASN A 62 29.86 -6.35 -0.66
N LEU A 63 28.57 -6.24 -0.28
CA LEU A 63 27.47 -6.28 -1.26
C LEU A 63 27.52 -5.12 -2.25
N LYS A 64 27.93 -3.92 -1.82
CA LYS A 64 28.11 -2.78 -2.73
C LYS A 64 29.18 -3.07 -3.78
N GLU A 65 30.29 -3.66 -3.37
CA GLU A 65 31.37 -4.04 -4.27
C GLU A 65 30.93 -5.12 -5.25
N GLN A 66 30.23 -6.16 -4.77
CA GLN A 66 29.67 -7.22 -5.61
C GLN A 66 28.63 -6.71 -6.62
N ILE A 67 27.76 -5.78 -6.22
CA ILE A 67 26.79 -5.15 -7.15
C ILE A 67 27.51 -4.34 -8.22
N ALA A 68 28.58 -3.62 -7.85
CA ALA A 68 29.37 -2.83 -8.80
C ALA A 68 30.12 -3.72 -9.79
N GLU A 69 30.65 -4.85 -9.33
CA GLU A 69 31.30 -5.84 -10.18
C GLU A 69 30.32 -6.51 -11.14
N ASN A 70 29.18 -7.00 -10.64
CA ASN A 70 28.11 -7.55 -11.48
C ASN A 70 27.62 -6.55 -12.54
N ALA A 71 27.54 -5.26 -12.20
CA ALA A 71 27.18 -4.23 -13.17
C ALA A 71 28.23 -4.09 -14.29
N ARG A 72 29.52 -4.11 -13.96
CA ARG A 72 30.61 -4.07 -14.96
C ARG A 72 30.56 -5.28 -15.89
N GLN A 73 30.38 -6.48 -15.34
CA GLN A 73 30.29 -7.71 -16.13
C GLN A 73 29.06 -7.70 -17.05
N TYR A 74 27.92 -7.25 -16.53
CA TYR A 74 26.70 -7.07 -17.31
C TYR A 74 26.89 -6.11 -18.48
N ASP A 75 27.52 -4.94 -18.25
CA ASP A 75 27.76 -3.93 -19.29
C ASP A 75 28.73 -4.45 -20.38
N GLU A 76 29.76 -5.19 -20.00
CA GLU A 76 30.70 -5.83 -20.94
C GLU A 76 29.99 -6.86 -21.83
N ILE A 77 29.22 -7.78 -21.25
CA ILE A 77 28.47 -8.80 -22.01
C ILE A 77 27.41 -8.14 -22.90
N LYS A 78 26.76 -7.09 -22.41
CA LYS A 78 25.82 -6.30 -23.22
C LYS A 78 26.51 -5.71 -24.45
N HIS A 79 27.69 -5.10 -24.28
CA HIS A 79 28.46 -4.53 -25.38
C HIS A 79 28.93 -5.60 -26.39
N GLN A 80 29.40 -6.77 -25.93
CA GLN A 80 29.78 -7.87 -26.81
C GLN A 80 28.61 -8.41 -27.63
N TYR A 81 27.43 -8.52 -27.01
CA TYR A 81 26.20 -8.89 -27.71
C TYR A 81 25.85 -7.87 -28.81
N GLU A 82 25.89 -6.58 -28.50
CA GLU A 82 25.59 -5.50 -29.46
C GLU A 82 26.55 -5.51 -30.65
N LEU A 83 27.85 -5.71 -30.41
CA LEU A 83 28.86 -5.87 -31.46
C LEU A 83 28.58 -7.10 -32.34
N SER A 84 28.23 -8.24 -31.73
CA SER A 84 27.87 -9.46 -32.46
C SER A 84 26.65 -9.24 -33.37
N GLN A 85 25.61 -8.55 -32.87
CA GLN A 85 24.42 -8.20 -33.64
C GLN A 85 24.74 -7.26 -34.82
N GLN A 86 25.59 -6.25 -34.61
CA GLN A 86 26.03 -5.35 -35.68
C GLN A 86 26.78 -6.11 -36.78
N GLN A 87 27.66 -7.05 -36.40
CA GLN A 87 28.41 -7.88 -37.35
C GLN A 87 27.50 -8.83 -38.14
N LEU A 88 26.49 -9.44 -37.50
CA LEU A 88 25.51 -10.30 -38.16
C LEU A 88 24.64 -9.52 -39.16
N THR A 89 24.22 -8.31 -38.77
CA THR A 89 23.44 -7.39 -39.62
C THR A 89 24.25 -6.94 -40.84
N GLN A 90 25.52 -6.59 -40.66
CA GLN A 90 26.42 -6.21 -41.76
C GLN A 90 26.71 -7.36 -42.74
N ARG A 91 26.67 -8.61 -42.27
CA ARG A 91 26.92 -9.80 -43.11
C ARG A 91 25.69 -10.32 -43.87
N GLN A 92 24.51 -9.71 -43.71
CA GLN A 92 23.23 -10.22 -44.25
C GLN A 92 22.92 -11.68 -43.87
N ILE A 93 23.44 -12.17 -42.74
CA ILE A 93 23.20 -13.55 -42.29
C ILE A 93 22.02 -13.55 -41.31
N HIS A 94 20.90 -14.19 -41.68
CA HIS A 94 19.83 -14.53 -40.73
C HIS A 94 20.23 -15.78 -39.92
N ARG A 95 21.05 -15.61 -38.87
CA ARG A 95 21.21 -16.62 -37.81
C ARG A 95 20.70 -16.07 -36.49
N GLN A 96 20.04 -16.92 -35.71
CA GLN A 96 19.63 -16.61 -34.34
C GLN A 96 20.88 -16.23 -33.50
N PRO A 97 20.73 -15.33 -32.52
CA PRO A 97 21.78 -15.03 -31.53
C PRO A 97 22.34 -16.31 -30.91
N THR A 98 23.60 -16.27 -30.47
CA THR A 98 24.18 -17.35 -29.67
C THR A 98 23.45 -17.38 -28.32
N SER A 99 22.48 -18.30 -28.17
CA SER A 99 21.70 -18.57 -26.94
C SER A 99 22.53 -18.43 -25.66
N GLU A 100 23.78 -18.91 -25.69
CA GLU A 100 24.71 -18.88 -24.56
C GLU A 100 24.98 -17.47 -24.00
N LEU A 101 25.23 -16.46 -24.85
CA LEU A 101 25.45 -15.08 -24.39
C LEU A 101 24.17 -14.43 -23.84
N GLU A 102 23.01 -14.86 -24.35
CA GLU A 102 21.71 -14.39 -23.91
C GLU A 102 21.35 -14.97 -22.53
N ASP A 103 21.60 -16.26 -22.34
CA ASP A 103 21.40 -16.98 -21.10
C ASP A 103 22.33 -16.42 -19.99
N GLU A 104 23.60 -16.15 -20.32
CA GLU A 104 24.57 -15.56 -19.39
C GLU A 104 24.15 -14.14 -18.96
N ARG A 105 23.70 -13.30 -19.91
CA ARG A 105 23.22 -11.95 -19.59
C ARG A 105 21.96 -11.97 -18.71
N ALA A 106 21.03 -12.88 -18.97
CA ALA A 106 19.82 -13.05 -18.17
C ALA A 106 20.13 -13.56 -16.76
N ALA A 107 21.10 -14.47 -16.62
CA ALA A 107 21.57 -14.96 -15.33
C ALA A 107 22.19 -13.83 -14.49
N LEU A 108 23.10 -13.04 -15.06
CA LEU A 108 23.73 -11.90 -14.39
C LEU A 108 22.72 -10.80 -14.02
N ALA A 109 21.74 -10.51 -14.90
CA ALA A 109 20.66 -9.58 -14.57
C ALA A 109 19.84 -10.05 -13.35
N THR A 110 19.58 -11.36 -13.27
CA THR A 110 18.86 -11.99 -12.17
C THR A 110 19.68 -11.90 -10.88
N GLU A 111 20.96 -12.26 -10.92
CA GLU A 111 21.87 -12.16 -9.78
C GLU A 111 22.02 -10.72 -9.27
N ARG A 112 22.24 -9.76 -10.17
CA ARG A 112 22.29 -8.32 -9.84
C ARG A 112 21.01 -7.86 -9.15
N THR A 113 19.85 -8.32 -9.62
CA THR A 113 18.55 -7.98 -9.02
C THR A 113 18.44 -8.54 -7.60
N GLN A 114 18.84 -9.79 -7.37
CA GLN A 114 18.85 -10.42 -6.04
C GLN A 114 19.79 -9.68 -5.08
N LEU A 115 20.98 -9.31 -5.53
CA LEU A 115 21.94 -8.54 -4.72
C LEU A 115 21.41 -7.14 -4.39
N LEU A 116 20.73 -6.47 -5.33
CA LEU A 116 20.08 -5.18 -5.08
C LEU A 116 18.96 -5.29 -4.05
N GLU A 117 18.13 -6.33 -4.12
CA GLU A 117 17.09 -6.61 -3.12
C GLU A 117 17.71 -6.86 -1.74
N MET A 118 18.77 -7.67 -1.66
CA MET A 118 19.50 -7.95 -0.42
C MET A 118 20.11 -6.67 0.18
N ARG A 119 20.80 -5.86 -0.65
CA ARG A 119 21.36 -4.58 -0.20
C ARG A 119 20.29 -3.63 0.32
N ARG A 120 19.13 -3.56 -0.34
CA ARG A 120 17.99 -2.72 0.11
C ARG A 120 17.41 -3.24 1.43
N LEU A 121 17.28 -4.55 1.58
CA LEU A 121 16.83 -5.19 2.81
C LEU A 121 17.74 -4.79 3.98
N ILE A 122 19.05 -5.01 3.85
CA ILE A 122 20.03 -4.70 4.91
C ILE A 122 20.07 -3.19 5.19
N GLY A 123 20.07 -2.35 4.14
CA GLY A 123 20.00 -0.90 4.30
C GLY A 123 18.76 -0.44 5.08
N THR A 124 17.61 -1.09 4.86
CA THR A 124 16.39 -0.82 5.63
C THR A 124 16.54 -1.26 7.08
N LEU A 125 17.03 -2.48 7.33
CA LEU A 125 17.21 -3.02 8.68
C LEU A 125 18.10 -2.13 9.55
N GLN A 126 19.11 -1.47 8.98
CA GLN A 126 19.99 -0.53 9.69
C GLN A 126 19.31 0.78 10.13
N THR A 127 18.18 1.13 9.51
CA THR A 127 17.41 2.33 9.92
C THR A 127 16.47 2.05 11.08
N ILE A 128 16.26 0.78 11.43
CA ILE A 128 15.32 0.36 12.46
C ILE A 128 15.89 0.69 13.85
N PRO A 129 15.09 1.27 14.76
CA PRO A 129 15.51 1.47 16.13
C PRO A 129 15.96 0.14 16.77
N TYR A 130 17.21 0.09 17.21
CA TYR A 130 17.72 -1.06 17.96
C TYR A 130 17.15 -1.06 19.38
N ILE A 131 16.68 -2.20 19.83
CA ILE A 131 16.25 -2.44 21.21
C ILE A 131 17.23 -3.43 21.84
N ASP A 132 17.87 -3.03 22.93
CA ASP A 132 18.69 -3.95 23.72
C ASP A 132 17.76 -4.98 24.40
N PRO A 133 17.91 -6.29 24.11
CA PRO A 133 17.06 -7.32 24.72
C PRO A 133 17.07 -7.30 26.24
N THR A 134 18.12 -6.79 26.89
CA THR A 134 18.21 -6.67 28.36
C THR A 134 17.29 -5.59 28.93
N GLN A 135 16.87 -4.63 28.10
CA GLN A 135 15.95 -3.55 28.49
C GLN A 135 14.47 -3.94 28.33
N PHE A 136 14.19 -5.07 27.67
CA PHE A 136 12.84 -5.60 27.55
C PHE A 136 12.49 -6.42 28.80
N GLN A 137 11.48 -5.98 29.53
CA GLN A 137 10.95 -6.68 30.69
C GLN A 137 9.78 -7.54 30.25
N CYS A 138 9.98 -8.85 30.17
CA CYS A 138 8.93 -9.79 29.78
C CYS A 138 7.93 -9.98 30.93
N ASP A 139 6.66 -9.73 30.66
CA ASP A 139 5.57 -9.90 31.62
C ASP A 139 4.94 -11.29 31.47
N THR A 140 4.65 -11.71 30.23
CA THR A 140 3.93 -12.95 29.95
C THR A 140 4.17 -13.42 28.51
N VAL A 141 4.24 -14.74 28.30
CA VAL A 141 4.22 -15.34 26.97
C VAL A 141 2.78 -15.40 26.47
N LEU A 142 2.46 -14.67 25.39
CA LEU A 142 1.11 -14.62 24.81
C LEU A 142 0.78 -15.88 24.01
N SER A 143 1.76 -16.37 23.24
CA SER A 143 1.59 -17.54 22.38
C SER A 143 2.95 -18.09 21.97
N THR A 144 3.03 -19.41 21.89
CA THR A 144 4.14 -20.14 21.27
C THR A 144 3.55 -20.94 20.11
N ALA A 145 3.58 -20.35 18.91
CA ALA A 145 3.18 -21.04 17.69
C ALA A 145 4.34 -21.91 17.17
N HIS A 146 4.12 -22.70 16.11
CA HIS A 146 5.15 -23.59 15.58
C HIS A 146 6.47 -22.87 15.22
N LYS A 147 6.41 -21.69 14.60
CA LYS A 147 7.61 -20.93 14.17
C LYS A 147 7.99 -19.77 15.07
N TYR A 148 7.02 -19.15 15.73
CA TYR A 148 7.21 -17.88 16.44
C TYR A 148 6.73 -17.96 17.88
N GLU A 149 7.44 -17.26 18.75
CA GLU A 149 6.99 -16.95 20.09
C GLU A 149 6.66 -15.47 20.21
N LEU A 150 5.55 -15.17 20.88
CA LEU A 150 5.06 -13.83 21.18
C LEU A 150 5.11 -13.61 22.69
N GLN A 151 5.81 -12.58 23.11
CA GLN A 151 5.94 -12.18 24.52
C GLN A 151 5.39 -10.77 24.70
N LEU A 152 4.49 -10.59 25.66
CA LEU A 152 4.08 -9.29 26.15
C LEU A 152 5.09 -8.81 27.18
N GLY A 153 5.47 -7.55 27.11
CA GLY A 153 6.34 -6.94 28.09
C GLY A 153 6.35 -5.42 28.00
N SER A 154 7.27 -4.82 28.74
CA SER A 154 7.49 -3.38 28.75
C SER A 154 8.89 -3.00 28.25
N PHE A 155 8.96 -1.87 27.55
CA PHE A 155 10.20 -1.25 27.11
C PHE A 155 10.05 0.28 27.21
N ASN A 156 10.94 0.95 27.95
CA ASN A 156 10.87 2.40 28.22
C ASN A 156 9.49 2.88 28.71
N GLY A 157 8.86 2.11 29.61
CA GLY A 157 7.53 2.42 30.14
C GLY A 157 6.38 2.22 29.16
N ARG A 158 6.64 1.71 27.95
CA ARG A 158 5.63 1.37 26.94
C ARG A 158 5.40 -0.13 26.88
N THR A 159 4.14 -0.55 26.87
CA THR A 159 3.77 -1.95 26.61
C THR A 159 4.01 -2.30 25.15
N VAL A 160 4.74 -3.38 24.91
CA VAL A 160 5.13 -3.86 23.57
C VAL A 160 5.00 -5.38 23.49
N VAL A 161 4.88 -5.89 22.27
CA VAL A 161 4.94 -7.33 21.98
C VAL A 161 6.24 -7.64 21.28
N MET A 162 7.06 -8.50 21.88
CA MET A 162 8.24 -9.06 21.24
C MET A 162 7.87 -10.35 20.50
N LYS A 163 8.10 -10.36 19.19
CA LYS A 163 8.00 -11.55 18.33
C LYS A 163 9.40 -12.04 18.01
N ARG A 164 9.68 -13.31 18.31
CA ARG A 164 10.96 -13.97 17.96
C ARG A 164 10.73 -15.29 17.22
N LEU A 165 11.65 -15.63 16.33
CA LEU A 165 11.69 -16.94 15.68
C LEU A 165 12.24 -18.00 16.65
N LEU A 166 11.59 -19.16 16.72
CA LEU A 166 12.01 -20.26 17.60
C LEU A 166 13.25 -20.96 17.06
N ARG A 167 14.21 -21.24 17.94
CA ARG A 167 15.49 -21.89 17.56
C ARG A 167 15.32 -23.31 17.00
N SER A 168 14.23 -24.00 17.36
CA SER A 168 13.96 -25.37 16.92
C SER A 168 13.48 -25.49 15.47
N VAL A 169 13.13 -24.37 14.81
CA VAL A 169 12.59 -24.34 13.43
C VAL A 169 13.48 -23.50 12.52
N MET A 170 14.77 -23.38 12.87
CA MET A 170 15.72 -22.55 12.13
C MET A 170 16.11 -23.19 10.79
N ASP A 171 15.37 -22.86 9.73
CA ASP A 171 15.96 -22.78 8.39
C ASP A 171 16.35 -21.32 8.07
N GLU A 172 17.33 -21.14 7.19
CA GLU A 172 17.84 -19.82 6.79
C GLU A 172 16.75 -19.00 6.07
N GLN A 173 15.85 -19.68 5.36
CA GLN A 173 14.74 -19.07 4.62
C GLN A 173 13.70 -18.43 5.56
N ASP A 174 13.41 -19.03 6.70
CA ASP A 174 12.50 -18.53 7.74
C ASP A 174 13.09 -17.30 8.42
N CYS A 175 14.40 -17.29 8.66
CA CYS A 175 15.11 -16.11 9.16
C CYS A 175 15.00 -14.95 8.16
N ASP A 176 15.30 -15.21 6.88
CA ASP A 176 15.25 -14.18 5.84
C ASP A 176 13.83 -13.65 5.62
N ARG A 177 12.83 -14.53 5.61
CA ARG A 177 11.42 -14.12 5.55
C ARG A 177 11.04 -13.24 6.73
N PHE A 178 11.51 -13.56 7.94
CA PHE A 178 11.21 -12.72 9.09
C PHE A 178 11.93 -11.37 9.03
N ARG A 179 13.20 -11.32 8.59
CA ARG A 179 13.93 -10.07 8.33
C ARG A 179 13.22 -9.20 7.29
N GLN A 180 12.76 -9.80 6.20
CA GLN A 180 11.97 -9.11 5.17
C GLN A 180 10.67 -8.54 5.76
N SER A 181 9.97 -9.31 6.60
CA SER A 181 8.77 -8.82 7.29
C SER A 181 9.07 -7.64 8.23
N ILE A 182 10.17 -7.68 8.97
CA ILE A 182 10.61 -6.60 9.86
C ILE A 182 10.91 -5.34 9.04
N ALA A 183 11.73 -5.46 7.99
CA ALA A 183 12.08 -4.36 7.10
C ALA A 183 10.85 -3.75 6.42
N ARG A 184 9.88 -4.58 6.03
CA ARG A 184 8.63 -4.09 5.43
C ARG A 184 7.80 -3.30 6.43
N LEU A 185 7.62 -3.78 7.66
CA LEU A 185 6.92 -3.02 8.71
C LEU A 185 7.61 -1.67 8.98
N ALA A 186 8.95 -1.65 8.97
CA ALA A 186 9.72 -0.41 9.09
C ALA A 186 9.46 0.57 7.94
N LYS A 187 9.48 0.11 6.68
CA LYS A 187 9.17 0.93 5.50
C LYS A 187 7.75 1.49 5.53
N LEU A 188 6.78 0.66 5.93
CA LEU A 188 5.38 1.05 5.95
C LEU A 188 5.05 2.03 7.09
N ASN A 189 5.85 2.02 8.16
CA ASN A 189 5.81 2.98 9.25
C ASN A 189 4.39 3.26 9.78
N GLY A 190 3.61 2.20 9.96
CA GLY A 190 2.26 2.27 10.50
C GLY A 190 1.15 2.64 9.51
N GLY A 191 1.47 2.95 8.24
CA GLY A 191 0.48 3.13 7.15
C GLY A 191 -0.74 3.97 7.54
N GLU A 192 -0.49 5.17 8.07
CA GLU A 192 -1.52 6.09 8.60
C GLU A 192 -2.28 5.58 9.84
N GLY A 193 -1.64 4.73 10.64
CA GLY A 193 -2.22 4.15 11.85
C GLY A 193 -3.09 2.91 11.60
N THR A 194 -3.10 2.37 10.38
CA THR A 194 -3.91 1.20 10.00
C THR A 194 -3.08 -0.05 9.72
N ILE A 195 -1.76 0.06 9.77
CA ILE A 195 -0.81 -1.07 9.73
C ILE A 195 -0.10 -1.17 11.07
N LEU A 196 0.18 -2.39 11.52
CA LEU A 196 0.88 -2.64 12.78
C LEU A 196 2.24 -1.93 12.80
N SER A 197 2.51 -1.20 13.87
CA SER A 197 3.72 -0.39 13.99
C SER A 197 4.86 -1.19 14.59
N LEU A 198 6.03 -1.08 13.96
CA LEU A 198 7.29 -1.56 14.52
C LEU A 198 7.86 -0.50 15.47
N VAL A 199 8.09 -0.89 16.73
CA VAL A 199 8.76 -0.05 17.74
C VAL A 199 10.28 -0.10 17.57
N GLY A 200 10.80 -1.29 17.28
CA GLY A 200 12.21 -1.53 17.04
C GLY A 200 12.50 -3.00 16.79
N ALA A 201 13.77 -3.34 16.63
CA ALA A 201 14.21 -4.72 16.42
C ALA A 201 15.53 -4.98 17.16
N SER A 202 15.81 -6.25 17.38
CA SER A 202 17.11 -6.70 17.90
C SER A 202 17.54 -7.96 17.15
N ASN A 203 18.85 -8.24 17.19
CA ASN A 203 19.45 -9.44 16.64
C ASN A 203 19.07 -9.70 15.16
N VAL A 204 18.80 -8.64 14.38
CA VAL A 204 18.45 -8.75 12.95
C VAL A 204 19.59 -9.40 12.17
N GLY A 205 20.82 -8.94 12.45
CA GLY A 205 21.91 -9.68 13.10
C GLY A 205 22.14 -11.15 12.80
N GLU A 206 21.33 -11.92 13.48
CA GLU A 206 21.67 -13.25 13.94
C GLU A 206 20.61 -14.21 13.42
N LYS A 207 20.74 -15.49 13.74
CA LYS A 207 19.74 -16.50 13.37
C LYS A 207 18.49 -16.48 14.28
N ASN A 208 18.36 -15.48 15.14
CA ASN A 208 17.25 -15.27 16.09
C ASN A 208 16.78 -13.80 16.10
N PRO A 209 16.39 -13.23 14.95
CA PRO A 209 15.89 -11.86 14.89
C PRO A 209 14.65 -11.70 15.78
N GLN A 210 14.50 -10.50 16.36
CA GLN A 210 13.36 -10.15 17.21
C GLN A 210 12.76 -8.82 16.75
N ALA A 211 11.43 -8.79 16.68
CA ALA A 211 10.66 -7.60 16.35
C ALA A 211 9.86 -7.15 17.58
N TYR A 212 9.93 -5.87 17.91
CA TYR A 212 9.13 -5.26 18.98
C TYR A 212 8.02 -4.45 18.35
N LEU A 213 6.79 -4.85 18.62
CA LEU A 213 5.58 -4.34 17.97
C LEU A 213 4.73 -3.61 19.01
N GLU A 214 3.87 -2.69 18.56
CA GLU A 214 2.83 -2.16 19.44
C GLU A 214 1.90 -3.27 19.93
N TYR A 215 1.43 -3.15 21.16
CA TYR A 215 0.48 -4.11 21.73
C TYR A 215 -0.96 -3.81 21.27
N MET A 216 -1.68 -4.87 20.89
CA MET A 216 -3.06 -4.83 20.44
C MET A 216 -3.90 -5.68 21.41
N GLU A 217 -4.53 -5.02 22.39
CA GLU A 217 -5.06 -5.62 23.62
C GLU A 217 -6.17 -6.65 23.41
N LYS A 218 -6.86 -6.60 22.27
CA LYS A 218 -7.95 -7.52 21.93
C LYS A 218 -7.50 -8.67 21.02
N GLY A 219 -6.22 -8.75 20.69
CA GLY A 219 -5.65 -9.81 19.85
C GLY A 219 -6.14 -9.76 18.41
N ASP A 220 -6.11 -10.90 17.73
CA ASP A 220 -6.61 -11.02 16.36
C ASP A 220 -8.15 -11.06 16.30
N LEU A 221 -8.69 -10.56 15.18
CA LEU A 221 -10.12 -10.44 14.95
C LEU A 221 -10.81 -11.81 14.96
N ARG A 222 -10.16 -12.88 14.45
CA ARG A 222 -10.77 -14.22 14.45
C ARG A 222 -10.97 -14.73 15.87
N HIS A 223 -9.95 -14.61 16.71
CA HIS A 223 -10.06 -14.95 18.13
C HIS A 223 -11.15 -14.10 18.80
N TYR A 224 -11.13 -12.78 18.58
CA TYR A 224 -12.11 -11.86 19.16
C TYR A 224 -13.56 -12.23 18.80
N LEU A 225 -13.84 -12.49 17.52
CA LEU A 225 -15.19 -12.85 17.05
C LEU A 225 -15.66 -14.21 17.57
N ARG A 226 -14.73 -15.15 17.79
CA ARG A 226 -15.03 -16.49 18.35
C ARG A 226 -15.35 -16.44 19.84
N THR A 227 -14.71 -15.56 20.60
CA THR A 227 -14.83 -15.51 22.07
C THR A 227 -15.83 -14.46 22.57
N THR A 228 -16.38 -13.65 21.67
CA THR A 228 -17.26 -12.52 21.99
C THR A 228 -18.64 -12.72 21.34
N ALA A 229 -19.71 -12.40 22.08
CA ALA A 229 -21.06 -12.48 21.54
C ALA A 229 -21.30 -11.41 20.45
N ARG A 230 -22.12 -11.72 19.43
CA ARG A 230 -22.48 -10.79 18.33
C ARG A 230 -23.02 -9.45 18.84
N SER A 231 -23.79 -9.46 19.91
CA SER A 231 -24.37 -8.25 20.51
C SER A 231 -23.32 -7.30 21.12
N GLN A 232 -22.11 -7.76 21.44
CA GLN A 232 -21.04 -6.94 22.03
C GLN A 232 -20.23 -6.15 20.99
N LEU A 233 -20.44 -6.42 19.71
CA LEU A 233 -19.86 -5.67 18.61
C LEU A 233 -20.97 -4.87 17.92
N SER A 234 -20.95 -3.54 18.04
CA SER A 234 -21.95 -2.68 17.41
C SER A 234 -21.73 -2.59 15.90
N TRP A 235 -22.77 -2.25 15.13
CA TRP A 235 -22.63 -2.00 13.69
C TRP A 235 -21.62 -0.90 13.38
N LYS A 236 -21.61 0.18 14.17
CA LYS A 236 -20.60 1.24 14.08
C LYS A 236 -19.19 0.67 14.21
N THR A 237 -18.95 -0.22 15.17
CA THR A 237 -17.63 -0.85 15.35
C THR A 237 -17.28 -1.79 14.19
N ARG A 238 -18.24 -2.59 13.69
CA ARG A 238 -18.03 -3.45 12.50
C ARG A 238 -17.58 -2.64 11.28
N VAL A 239 -18.30 -1.55 11.00
CA VAL A 239 -17.98 -0.63 9.88
C VAL A 239 -16.63 0.05 10.10
N ASN A 240 -16.29 0.47 11.32
CA ASN A 240 -14.97 1.05 11.63
C ASN A 240 -13.83 0.06 11.39
N ILE A 241 -13.97 -1.20 11.81
CA ILE A 241 -12.98 -2.25 11.57
C ILE A 241 -12.80 -2.46 10.07
N ALA A 242 -13.89 -2.63 9.31
CA ALA A 242 -13.82 -2.77 7.85
C ALA A 242 -13.16 -1.55 7.18
N LEU A 243 -13.45 -0.34 7.66
CA LEU A 243 -12.86 0.91 7.17
C LEU A 243 -11.36 0.97 7.44
N ASN A 244 -10.90 0.57 8.62
CA ASN A 244 -9.47 0.52 8.94
C ASN A 244 -8.73 -0.46 8.02
N ILE A 245 -9.32 -1.64 7.75
CA ILE A 245 -8.76 -2.60 6.79
C ILE A 245 -8.71 -2.00 5.38
N ALA A 246 -9.81 -1.39 4.91
CA ALA A 246 -9.86 -0.76 3.59
C ALA A 246 -8.83 0.37 3.43
N ARG A 247 -8.58 1.15 4.48
CA ARG A 247 -7.53 2.19 4.50
C ARG A 247 -6.12 1.60 4.44
N ALA A 248 -5.87 0.52 5.18
CA ALA A 248 -4.60 -0.19 5.11
C ALA A 248 -4.35 -0.77 3.71
N LEU A 249 -5.38 -1.36 3.09
CA LEU A 249 -5.30 -1.84 1.71
C LEU A 249 -5.10 -0.69 0.72
N LYS A 250 -5.81 0.44 0.87
CA LYS A 250 -5.59 1.65 0.07
C LYS A 250 -4.11 2.08 0.13
N TYR A 251 -3.52 2.10 1.32
CA TYR A 251 -2.12 2.46 1.51
C TYR A 251 -1.17 1.46 0.83
N LEU A 252 -1.38 0.16 1.04
CA LEU A 252 -0.57 -0.89 0.43
C LEU A 252 -0.67 -0.88 -1.11
N HIS A 253 -1.90 -0.86 -1.66
CA HIS A 253 -2.15 -0.86 -3.10
C HIS A 253 -1.60 0.40 -3.77
N GLY A 254 -1.60 1.54 -3.06
CA GLY A 254 -0.95 2.78 -3.52
C GLY A 254 0.57 2.67 -3.68
N LEU A 255 1.21 1.77 -2.92
CA LEU A 255 2.64 1.46 -2.98
C LEU A 255 2.94 0.24 -3.88
N ASP A 256 1.95 -0.22 -4.66
CA ASP A 256 2.06 -1.46 -5.47
C ASP A 256 2.39 -2.69 -4.61
N LEU A 257 1.83 -2.74 -3.40
CA LEU A 257 1.95 -3.85 -2.47
C LEU A 257 0.61 -4.57 -2.32
N ILE A 258 0.61 -5.87 -2.59
CA ILE A 258 -0.52 -6.78 -2.33
C ILE A 258 -0.25 -7.47 -0.99
N HIS A 259 -1.25 -7.52 -0.11
CA HIS A 259 -1.15 -8.19 1.18
C HIS A 259 -1.01 -9.72 1.02
N ARG A 260 -1.76 -10.33 0.09
CA ARG A 260 -1.71 -11.76 -0.31
C ARG A 260 -2.16 -12.78 0.74
N ASP A 261 -2.10 -12.44 2.02
CA ASP A 261 -2.54 -13.28 3.14
C ASP A 261 -3.52 -12.54 4.07
N LEU A 262 -4.41 -11.72 3.49
CA LEU A 262 -5.40 -11.00 4.27
C LEU A 262 -6.44 -11.99 4.84
N SER A 263 -6.56 -12.03 6.16
CA SER A 263 -7.56 -12.82 6.89
C SER A 263 -7.87 -12.15 8.22
N SER A 264 -8.91 -12.59 8.93
CA SER A 264 -9.20 -12.08 10.28
C SER A 264 -8.15 -12.47 11.32
N HIS A 265 -7.25 -13.44 11.03
CA HIS A 265 -6.07 -13.71 11.85
C HIS A 265 -4.99 -12.62 11.72
N HIS A 266 -5.02 -11.86 10.62
CA HIS A 266 -4.09 -10.78 10.33
C HIS A 266 -4.68 -9.38 10.54
N VAL A 267 -5.82 -9.29 11.23
CA VAL A 267 -6.41 -8.04 11.69
C VAL A 267 -6.31 -8.02 13.21
N LEU A 268 -5.48 -7.15 13.77
CA LEU A 268 -5.34 -7.00 15.22
C LEU A 268 -6.20 -5.84 15.73
N LEU A 269 -6.75 -5.98 16.94
CA LEU A 269 -7.63 -4.99 17.56
C LEU A 269 -6.99 -4.42 18.83
N ASN A 270 -6.98 -3.09 18.96
CA ASN A 270 -6.59 -2.41 20.20
C ASN A 270 -7.74 -2.41 21.23
N ALA A 271 -7.53 -1.81 22.40
CA ALA A 271 -8.54 -1.68 23.46
C ALA A 271 -9.83 -0.99 22.99
N SER A 272 -9.72 -0.01 22.08
CA SER A 272 -10.83 0.73 21.46
C SER A 272 -11.51 0.00 20.30
N LYS A 273 -11.00 -1.19 19.93
CA LYS A 273 -11.43 -1.97 18.75
C LYS A 273 -11.13 -1.26 17.42
N ASP A 274 -10.12 -0.39 17.40
CA ASP A 274 -9.50 0.06 16.15
C ASP A 274 -8.62 -1.06 15.61
N ALA A 275 -8.68 -1.27 14.30
CA ALA A 275 -8.04 -2.39 13.65
C ALA A 275 -6.75 -1.98 12.94
N LYS A 276 -5.74 -2.86 13.02
CA LYS A 276 -4.50 -2.73 12.24
C LYS A 276 -4.14 -4.03 11.54
N LEU A 277 -3.66 -3.94 10.30
CA LEU A 277 -3.19 -5.10 9.54
C LEU A 277 -1.79 -5.54 9.97
N THR A 278 -1.59 -6.86 10.02
CA THR A 278 -0.30 -7.54 10.23
C THR A 278 -0.13 -8.65 9.18
N GLY A 279 0.90 -9.51 9.26
CA GLY A 279 1.04 -10.63 8.33
C GLY A 279 1.53 -10.23 6.94
N LEU A 280 2.38 -9.21 6.86
CA LEU A 280 2.83 -8.60 5.60
C LEU A 280 4.00 -9.33 4.91
N SER A 281 4.24 -10.60 5.20
CA SER A 281 5.31 -11.40 4.59
C SER A 281 5.07 -11.61 3.09
N ASN A 282 6.10 -11.36 2.25
CA ASN A 282 6.01 -11.39 0.78
C ASN A 282 5.69 -12.77 0.20
N THR A 283 5.85 -13.82 1.01
CA THR A 283 5.79 -15.21 0.60
C THR A 283 4.50 -15.83 1.10
N ARG A 284 3.53 -15.94 0.20
CA ARG A 284 2.46 -16.91 0.37
C ARG A 284 3.09 -18.28 0.12
N GLN A 285 3.53 -18.97 1.17
CA GLN A 285 3.62 -20.43 1.08
C GLN A 285 2.19 -20.92 1.27
N ILE A 286 1.51 -21.20 0.16
CA ILE A 286 0.41 -22.16 0.22
C ILE A 286 1.09 -23.51 0.47
N ASP A 287 1.34 -23.81 1.75
CA ASP A 287 1.96 -25.07 2.12
C ASP A 287 0.88 -26.15 2.09
N PHE A 288 0.71 -26.76 0.91
CA PHE A 288 -0.23 -27.86 0.69
C PHE A 288 0.12 -29.12 1.52
N ASN A 289 1.33 -29.20 2.07
CA ASN A 289 1.79 -30.38 2.81
C ASN A 289 1.48 -30.31 4.32
N GLY A 290 1.12 -29.14 4.85
CA GLY A 290 0.83 -28.91 6.27
C GLY A 290 -0.64 -29.12 6.69
N MET A 291 -1.46 -29.76 5.84
CA MET A 291 -2.92 -29.92 6.04
C MET A 291 -3.34 -30.72 7.30
N THR A 292 -2.40 -31.21 8.11
CA THR A 292 -2.72 -32.15 9.18
C THR A 292 -2.78 -31.56 10.58
N ASN A 293 -2.28 -30.36 10.92
CA ASN A 293 -2.35 -29.88 12.33
C ASN A 293 -2.26 -28.36 12.61
N GLY A 294 -2.43 -27.46 11.64
CA GLY A 294 -2.43 -26.02 11.91
C GLY A 294 -3.26 -25.24 10.90
N VAL A 295 -4.26 -24.49 11.37
CA VAL A 295 -5.26 -23.73 10.61
C VAL A 295 -4.60 -22.87 9.52
N GLY A 296 -4.87 -23.16 8.25
CA GLY A 296 -4.52 -22.29 7.14
C GLY A 296 -5.56 -21.18 6.93
N ASN A 297 -5.12 -20.00 6.52
CA ASN A 297 -5.97 -18.85 6.14
C ASN A 297 -6.72 -19.06 4.80
N PHE A 298 -6.90 -20.31 4.36
CA PHE A 298 -7.40 -20.66 3.03
C PHE A 298 -8.82 -20.15 2.75
N ARG A 299 -9.64 -20.06 3.80
CA ARG A 299 -11.03 -19.64 3.69
C ARG A 299 -11.22 -18.18 3.29
N TRP A 300 -10.18 -17.34 3.32
CA TRP A 300 -10.22 -15.96 2.84
C TRP A 300 -9.58 -15.77 1.47
N VAL A 301 -9.04 -16.84 0.88
CA VAL A 301 -8.29 -16.80 -0.38
C VAL A 301 -9.26 -16.65 -1.55
N SER A 302 -8.89 -15.79 -2.52
CA SER A 302 -9.68 -15.62 -3.74
C SER A 302 -9.57 -16.83 -4.67
N PRO A 303 -10.59 -17.16 -5.48
CA PRO A 303 -10.55 -18.31 -6.39
C PRO A 303 -9.40 -18.25 -7.40
N GLU A 304 -9.10 -17.07 -7.94
CA GLU A 304 -8.00 -16.91 -8.89
C GLU A 304 -6.61 -17.08 -8.25
N SER A 305 -6.51 -16.87 -6.94
CA SER A 305 -5.29 -17.11 -6.18
C SER A 305 -4.99 -18.59 -5.93
N MET A 306 -5.99 -19.46 -6.14
CA MET A 306 -5.86 -20.90 -5.94
C MET A 306 -5.31 -21.62 -7.18
N VAL A 307 -5.28 -20.93 -8.32
CA VAL A 307 -4.85 -21.47 -9.62
C VAL A 307 -3.37 -21.13 -9.83
N GLU A 308 -2.55 -22.17 -10.02
CA GLU A 308 -1.13 -22.01 -10.30
C GLU A 308 -0.88 -21.23 -11.60
N GLY A 309 0.13 -20.36 -11.60
CA GLY A 309 0.53 -19.57 -12.77
C GLY A 309 -0.32 -18.33 -13.08
N LYS A 310 -1.40 -18.04 -12.34
CA LYS A 310 -2.14 -16.78 -12.49
C LYS A 310 -1.46 -15.63 -11.74
N MET A 311 -1.38 -14.47 -12.41
CA MET A 311 -0.87 -13.23 -11.81
C MET A 311 -1.86 -12.70 -10.76
N TYR A 312 -1.35 -12.51 -9.53
CA TYR A 312 -2.11 -11.91 -8.45
C TYR A 312 -2.24 -10.40 -8.67
N SER A 313 -3.44 -9.87 -8.52
CA SER A 313 -3.69 -8.42 -8.44
C SER A 313 -4.16 -8.03 -7.04
N GLU A 314 -4.19 -6.74 -6.77
CA GLU A 314 -4.78 -6.12 -5.58
C GLU A 314 -6.22 -6.58 -5.30
N LYS A 315 -6.93 -7.03 -6.34
CA LYS A 315 -8.29 -7.57 -6.27
C LYS A 315 -8.39 -8.84 -5.42
N THR A 316 -7.29 -9.56 -5.24
CA THR A 316 -7.22 -10.69 -4.29
C THR A 316 -7.49 -10.21 -2.86
N ASP A 317 -6.86 -9.13 -2.43
CA ASP A 317 -7.06 -8.59 -1.08
C ASP A 317 -8.50 -8.07 -0.92
N ILE A 318 -9.09 -7.52 -1.99
CA ILE A 318 -10.49 -7.05 -1.97
C ILE A 318 -11.46 -8.20 -1.72
N TYR A 319 -11.23 -9.36 -2.34
CA TYR A 319 -12.03 -10.55 -2.09
C TYR A 319 -11.93 -11.01 -0.62
N SER A 320 -10.70 -11.06 -0.09
CA SER A 320 -10.46 -11.39 1.32
C SER A 320 -11.14 -10.40 2.27
N LEU A 321 -11.12 -9.09 1.97
CA LEU A 321 -11.85 -8.09 2.73
C LEU A 321 -13.36 -8.34 2.69
N GLY A 322 -13.93 -8.68 1.54
CA GLY A 322 -15.35 -9.05 1.42
C GLY A 322 -15.73 -10.21 2.35
N LEU A 323 -14.87 -11.22 2.44
CA LEU A 323 -15.07 -12.35 3.38
C LEU A 323 -14.92 -11.95 4.84
N ILE A 324 -13.98 -11.05 5.18
CA ILE A 324 -13.90 -10.48 6.54
C ILE A 324 -15.15 -9.66 6.86
N MET A 325 -15.72 -8.94 5.88
CA MET A 325 -16.97 -8.19 6.08
C MET A 325 -18.15 -9.11 6.40
N ILE A 326 -18.27 -10.24 5.70
CA ILE A 326 -19.27 -11.29 5.97
C ILE A 326 -19.04 -11.91 7.36
N GLU A 327 -17.79 -12.15 7.73
CA GLU A 327 -17.41 -12.67 9.04
C GLU A 327 -17.71 -11.67 10.17
N LEU A 328 -17.52 -10.37 9.97
CA LEU A 328 -17.91 -9.33 10.93
C LEU A 328 -19.43 -9.30 11.17
N ASP A 329 -20.23 -9.56 10.13
CA ASP A 329 -21.68 -9.70 10.27
C ASP A 329 -22.02 -10.99 11.02
N THR A 330 -21.57 -12.14 10.54
CA THR A 330 -22.01 -13.46 11.03
C THR A 330 -21.33 -13.91 12.33
N HIS A 331 -20.13 -13.41 12.63
CA HIS A 331 -19.14 -13.96 13.59
C HIS A 331 -18.67 -15.41 13.28
N GLU A 332 -19.19 -15.99 12.19
CA GLU A 332 -18.89 -17.34 11.74
C GLU A 332 -17.68 -17.30 10.79
N ILE A 333 -16.85 -18.35 10.81
CA ILE A 333 -15.75 -18.47 9.84
C ILE A 333 -16.34 -18.56 8.41
N PRO A 334 -15.73 -17.94 7.39
CA PRO A 334 -16.25 -18.01 6.03
C PRO A 334 -16.50 -19.45 5.57
N TYR A 335 -17.60 -19.63 4.83
CA TYR A 335 -18.05 -20.92 4.28
C TYR A 335 -18.39 -22.01 5.30
N SER A 336 -18.51 -21.69 6.61
CA SER A 336 -18.95 -22.65 7.62
C SER A 336 -20.37 -23.19 7.40
N SER A 337 -21.20 -22.45 6.65
CA SER A 337 -22.55 -22.89 6.28
C SER A 337 -22.62 -23.71 4.99
N CYS A 338 -21.51 -23.88 4.28
CA CYS A 338 -21.46 -24.65 3.03
C CYS A 338 -21.35 -26.13 3.37
N LEU A 339 -22.41 -26.88 3.06
CA LEU A 339 -22.53 -28.29 3.41
C LEU A 339 -22.30 -29.19 2.19
N HIS A 340 -21.55 -30.27 2.39
CA HIS A 340 -21.47 -31.40 1.47
C HIS A 340 -21.98 -32.65 2.20
N ARG A 341 -23.03 -33.29 1.66
CA ARG A 341 -23.70 -34.46 2.27
C ARG A 341 -24.07 -34.24 3.75
N GLY A 342 -24.56 -33.05 4.08
CA GLY A 342 -25.00 -32.68 5.44
C GLY A 342 -23.89 -32.33 6.43
N ARG A 343 -22.61 -32.33 6.02
CA ARG A 343 -21.46 -31.92 6.85
C ARG A 343 -20.79 -30.67 6.29
N VAL A 344 -20.16 -29.88 7.15
CA VAL A 344 -19.38 -28.72 6.71
C VAL A 344 -18.29 -29.18 5.74
N MET A 345 -18.18 -28.47 4.61
CA MET A 345 -17.19 -28.76 3.59
C MET A 345 -15.77 -28.56 4.12
N GLY A 346 -14.91 -29.58 3.94
CA GLY A 346 -13.49 -29.50 4.23
C GLY A 346 -12.76 -28.59 3.25
N ASP A 347 -11.59 -28.07 3.65
CA ASP A 347 -10.91 -26.98 2.94
C ASP A 347 -10.52 -27.35 1.50
N PHE A 348 -10.06 -28.59 1.25
CA PHE A 348 -9.74 -29.06 -0.10
C PHE A 348 -10.96 -29.06 -1.04
N MET A 349 -12.09 -29.58 -0.58
CA MET A 349 -13.33 -29.61 -1.36
C MET A 349 -13.90 -28.20 -1.58
N LEU A 350 -13.74 -27.31 -0.59
CA LEU A 350 -14.12 -25.91 -0.71
C LEU A 350 -13.30 -25.21 -1.79
N MET A 351 -11.99 -25.44 -1.82
CA MET A 351 -11.09 -24.90 -2.84
C MET A 351 -11.50 -25.38 -4.24
N GLU A 352 -11.72 -26.68 -4.42
CA GLU A 352 -12.18 -27.26 -5.68
C GLU A 352 -13.52 -26.67 -6.13
N ALA A 353 -14.47 -26.51 -5.21
CA ALA A 353 -15.77 -25.92 -5.50
C ALA A 353 -15.67 -24.42 -5.90
N LEU A 354 -14.77 -23.66 -5.26
CA LEU A 354 -14.55 -22.25 -5.56
C LEU A 354 -13.83 -22.04 -6.89
N MET A 355 -12.81 -22.84 -7.19
CA MET A 355 -12.07 -22.76 -8.46
C MET A 355 -12.97 -23.03 -9.68
N ASN A 356 -13.97 -23.90 -9.51
CA ASN A 356 -14.93 -24.27 -10.55
C ASN A 356 -16.26 -23.49 -10.45
N ALA A 357 -16.37 -22.51 -9.54
CA ALA A 357 -17.60 -21.78 -9.32
C ALA A 357 -17.95 -20.90 -10.53
N THR A 358 -19.24 -20.85 -10.85
CA THR A 358 -19.82 -19.90 -11.80
C THR A 358 -20.73 -18.91 -11.07
N PRO A 359 -21.00 -17.72 -11.65
CA PRO A 359 -21.91 -16.75 -11.03
C PRO A 359 -23.25 -17.38 -10.68
N GLY A 360 -23.66 -17.27 -9.41
CA GLY A 360 -24.91 -17.86 -8.90
C GLY A 360 -24.78 -19.26 -8.30
N ALA A 361 -23.60 -19.88 -8.33
CA ALA A 361 -23.35 -21.15 -7.65
C ALA A 361 -23.63 -21.05 -6.14
N GLU A 362 -24.09 -22.13 -5.52
CA GLU A 362 -24.43 -22.16 -4.08
C GLU A 362 -23.27 -21.71 -3.18
N ILE A 363 -22.02 -22.01 -3.55
CA ILE A 363 -20.84 -21.60 -2.79
C ILE A 363 -20.64 -20.07 -2.75
N THR A 364 -21.21 -19.34 -3.73
CA THR A 364 -21.16 -17.86 -3.79
C THR A 364 -22.31 -17.20 -3.03
N LYS A 365 -23.30 -17.98 -2.56
CA LYS A 365 -24.44 -17.47 -1.80
C LYS A 365 -24.08 -17.35 -0.32
N HIS A 366 -23.31 -16.31 0.00
CA HIS A 366 -22.92 -16.02 1.38
C HIS A 366 -24.15 -15.76 2.27
N LYS A 367 -24.10 -16.25 3.51
CA LYS A 367 -25.11 -15.95 4.52
C LYS A 367 -24.78 -14.65 5.23
N PHE A 368 -25.82 -13.88 5.51
CA PHE A 368 -25.78 -12.64 6.28
C PHE A 368 -26.80 -12.73 7.42
N LYS A 369 -26.67 -11.87 8.42
CA LYS A 369 -27.59 -11.78 9.57
C LYS A 369 -28.31 -10.44 9.51
N ASP A 370 -28.10 -9.55 10.49
CA ASP A 370 -28.76 -8.25 10.64
C ASP A 370 -28.00 -7.11 9.94
N SER A 371 -27.14 -7.42 8.97
CA SER A 371 -26.43 -6.41 8.19
C SER A 371 -27.37 -5.49 7.39
N PRO A 372 -27.11 -4.17 7.38
CA PRO A 372 -27.76 -3.25 6.46
C PRO A 372 -27.59 -3.70 5.00
N HIS A 373 -28.58 -3.42 4.17
CA HIS A 373 -28.57 -3.81 2.75
C HIS A 373 -27.34 -3.29 2.00
N TRP A 374 -26.92 -2.05 2.25
CA TRP A 374 -25.74 -1.47 1.62
C TRP A 374 -24.44 -2.22 1.97
N TYR A 375 -24.33 -2.72 3.21
CA TYR A 375 -23.13 -3.42 3.67
C TYR A 375 -23.05 -4.81 3.04
N ARG A 376 -24.21 -5.47 2.93
CA ARG A 376 -24.35 -6.74 2.21
C ARG A 376 -23.98 -6.59 0.73
N ASP A 377 -24.50 -5.57 0.07
CA ASP A 377 -24.20 -5.28 -1.34
C ASP A 377 -22.70 -5.05 -1.54
N LEU A 378 -22.08 -4.22 -0.70
CA LEU A 378 -20.65 -3.96 -0.76
C LEU A 378 -19.82 -5.22 -0.55
N ALA A 379 -20.16 -6.06 0.44
CA ALA A 379 -19.48 -7.33 0.68
C ALA A 379 -19.60 -8.28 -0.53
N LEU A 380 -20.78 -8.39 -1.14
CA LEU A 380 -21.01 -9.20 -2.35
C LEU A 380 -20.26 -8.67 -3.58
N ARG A 381 -20.16 -7.34 -3.74
CA ARG A 381 -19.32 -6.72 -4.77
C ARG A 381 -17.85 -7.05 -4.56
N CYS A 382 -17.37 -7.07 -3.31
CA CYS A 382 -16.00 -7.46 -2.97
C CYS A 382 -15.74 -8.95 -3.26
N THR A 383 -16.71 -9.85 -3.01
CA THR A 383 -16.55 -11.30 -3.26
C THR A 383 -16.96 -11.75 -4.66
N ASN A 384 -17.01 -10.84 -5.65
CA ASN A 384 -17.31 -11.19 -7.03
C ASN A 384 -16.26 -12.19 -7.57
N LEU A 385 -16.73 -13.23 -8.30
CA LEU A 385 -15.82 -14.21 -8.91
C LEU A 385 -14.93 -13.58 -9.98
N ASP A 386 -15.42 -12.56 -10.68
CA ASP A 386 -14.65 -11.77 -11.63
C ASP A 386 -13.87 -10.66 -10.88
N PRO A 387 -12.52 -10.72 -10.82
CA PRO A 387 -11.70 -9.74 -10.09
C PRO A 387 -11.90 -8.31 -10.58
N GLU A 388 -12.17 -8.11 -11.86
CA GLU A 388 -12.32 -6.77 -12.46
C GLU A 388 -13.61 -6.08 -12.02
N LYS A 389 -14.63 -6.86 -11.63
CA LYS A 389 -15.90 -6.34 -11.10
C LYS A 389 -15.84 -5.94 -9.63
N ARG A 390 -14.76 -6.29 -8.92
CA ARG A 390 -14.57 -5.92 -7.52
C ARG A 390 -14.21 -4.43 -7.43
N PRO A 391 -14.71 -3.68 -6.42
CA PRO A 391 -14.34 -2.28 -6.21
C PRO A 391 -12.86 -2.14 -5.85
N SER A 392 -12.32 -0.91 -5.90
CA SER A 392 -10.97 -0.63 -5.39
C SER A 392 -10.99 -0.45 -3.87
N ALA A 393 -9.85 -0.61 -3.20
CA ALA A 393 -9.74 -0.37 -1.75
C ALA A 393 -10.18 1.06 -1.36
N VAL A 394 -10.01 2.02 -2.26
CA VAL A 394 -10.36 3.42 -1.98
C VAL A 394 -11.85 3.68 -2.16
N GLU A 395 -12.48 3.08 -3.17
CA GLU A 395 -13.94 3.13 -3.30
C GLU A 395 -14.60 2.54 -2.04
N ILE A 396 -14.12 1.38 -1.58
CA ILE A 396 -14.60 0.73 -0.35
C ILE A 396 -14.39 1.63 0.86
N ALA A 397 -13.19 2.19 1.04
CA ALA A 397 -12.89 3.09 2.15
C ALA A 397 -13.79 4.33 2.15
N SER A 398 -14.12 4.86 0.97
CA SER A 398 -15.00 6.02 0.82
C SER A 398 -16.45 5.68 1.21
N ILE A 399 -16.98 4.57 0.69
CA ILE A 399 -18.33 4.09 1.03
C ILE A 399 -18.45 3.83 2.54
N LEU A 400 -17.50 3.08 3.13
CA LEU A 400 -17.51 2.77 4.56
C LEU A 400 -17.35 4.02 5.42
N HIS A 401 -16.53 4.98 5.00
CA HIS A 401 -16.36 6.24 5.72
C HIS A 401 -17.66 7.06 5.74
N ASN A 402 -18.34 7.18 4.60
CA ASN A 402 -19.61 7.89 4.50
C ASN A 402 -20.69 7.23 5.37
N GLN A 403 -20.79 5.90 5.33
CA GLN A 403 -21.74 5.16 6.15
C GLN A 403 -21.44 5.25 7.65
N LEU A 404 -20.17 5.25 8.04
CA LEU A 404 -19.77 5.44 9.44
C LEU A 404 -20.18 6.82 9.96
N ARG A 405 -20.10 7.86 9.12
CA ARG A 405 -20.57 9.22 9.45
C ARG A 405 -22.07 9.26 9.69
N GLU A 406 -22.86 8.67 8.79
CA GLU A 406 -24.32 8.58 8.93
C GLU A 406 -24.70 7.85 10.24
N MET A 407 -24.00 6.77 10.59
CA MET A 407 -24.23 6.02 11.83
C MET A 407 -23.86 6.79 13.10
N THR A 408 -22.89 7.71 13.04
CA THR A 408 -22.50 8.53 14.19
C THR A 408 -23.47 9.64 14.51
N ASP A 409 -24.22 10.12 13.51
CA ASP A 409 -25.18 11.23 13.67
C ASP A 409 -26.54 10.76 14.25
N MET A 410 -26.74 9.44 14.40
CA MET A 410 -28.05 8.84 14.69
C MET A 410 -28.38 8.63 16.18
N SER A 411 -27.52 9.02 17.14
CA SER A 411 -27.87 8.95 18.57
C SER A 411 -28.59 10.18 19.13
N SER A 412 -28.95 11.18 18.31
CA SER A 412 -29.84 12.26 18.76
C SER A 412 -30.56 13.06 17.66
N ILE A 413 -30.36 12.79 16.37
CA ILE A 413 -30.97 13.60 15.32
C ILE A 413 -31.49 12.74 14.16
N ASP A 414 -32.78 12.88 13.84
CA ASP A 414 -33.37 12.38 12.60
C ASP A 414 -32.74 13.16 11.43
N VAL A 415 -31.67 12.59 10.86
CA VAL A 415 -30.88 13.17 9.77
C VAL A 415 -31.71 13.48 8.52
N ASN A 416 -32.83 12.78 8.30
CA ASN A 416 -33.75 13.10 7.20
C ASN A 416 -34.67 14.29 7.52
N LYS A 417 -34.86 14.62 8.81
CA LYS A 417 -35.54 15.85 9.24
C LYS A 417 -34.62 17.04 9.44
N VAL A 418 -33.32 16.83 9.69
CA VAL A 418 -32.34 17.93 9.91
C VAL A 418 -31.45 18.21 8.69
N PHE A 419 -31.18 17.22 7.83
CA PHE A 419 -30.40 17.41 6.60
C PHE A 419 -31.20 17.18 5.30
N PRO A 420 -32.18 18.03 4.97
CA PRO A 420 -32.60 18.20 3.57
C PRO A 420 -31.50 18.87 2.69
N ALA A 421 -30.46 19.45 3.31
CA ALA A 421 -29.70 20.56 2.72
C ALA A 421 -28.29 20.23 2.17
N LEU A 422 -27.72 19.04 2.36
CA LEU A 422 -26.48 18.68 1.67
C LEU A 422 -26.77 17.89 0.39
N ARG A 423 -27.43 18.55 -0.58
CA ARG A 423 -27.47 18.04 -1.94
C ARG A 423 -26.12 18.32 -2.58
N LEU A 424 -25.19 17.36 -2.48
CA LEU A 424 -23.93 17.46 -3.21
C LEU A 424 -24.24 17.58 -4.72
N PRO A 425 -23.70 18.58 -5.42
CA PRO A 425 -23.95 18.74 -6.83
C PRO A 425 -23.45 17.50 -7.60
N PRO A 426 -24.22 16.98 -8.57
CA PRO A 426 -23.80 15.82 -9.35
C PRO A 426 -22.45 16.12 -10.02
N ALA A 427 -21.47 15.25 -9.82
CA ALA A 427 -20.15 15.45 -10.39
C ALA A 427 -20.17 15.19 -11.90
N ILE A 428 -20.12 16.28 -12.67
CA ILE A 428 -20.02 16.25 -14.12
C ILE A 428 -18.83 17.14 -14.49
N VAL A 429 -17.63 16.61 -14.28
CA VAL A 429 -16.43 17.21 -14.89
C VAL A 429 -15.77 16.19 -15.80
N ASP A 430 -15.18 16.70 -16.86
CA ASP A 430 -14.36 15.92 -17.77
C ASP A 430 -12.90 16.17 -17.41
N LEU A 431 -12.05 15.15 -17.53
CA LEU A 431 -10.61 15.29 -17.31
C LEU A 431 -9.87 15.00 -18.61
N ASN A 432 -9.14 16.00 -19.09
CA ASN A 432 -8.07 15.82 -20.05
C ASN A 432 -6.79 15.48 -19.28
N LEU A 433 -6.33 14.25 -19.39
CA LEU A 433 -5.09 13.77 -18.80
C LEU A 433 -4.01 13.64 -19.87
N THR A 434 -2.86 14.27 -19.67
CA THR A 434 -1.69 14.10 -20.54
C THR A 434 -0.60 13.36 -19.78
N VAL A 435 -0.13 12.24 -20.36
CA VAL A 435 1.07 11.55 -19.86
C VAL A 435 2.28 12.14 -20.57
N ILE A 436 3.03 13.00 -19.91
CA ILE A 436 4.08 13.79 -20.59
C ILE A 436 5.35 12.95 -20.75
N ARG A 437 5.97 12.59 -19.63
CA ARG A 437 7.25 11.86 -19.59
C ARG A 437 7.48 11.18 -18.24
N ALA A 438 8.44 10.28 -18.16
CA ALA A 438 8.97 9.76 -16.89
C ALA A 438 10.47 10.03 -16.77
N LYS A 439 11.03 9.90 -15.57
CA LYS A 439 12.48 9.97 -15.32
C LYS A 439 12.90 8.99 -14.23
N ASN A 440 14.17 8.59 -14.28
CA ASN A 440 14.77 7.66 -13.33
C ASN A 440 13.94 6.37 -13.16
N LEU A 441 13.31 5.90 -14.25
CA LEU A 441 12.62 4.63 -14.22
C LEU A 441 13.63 3.50 -14.00
N LEU A 442 13.23 2.46 -13.28
CA LEU A 442 14.03 1.24 -13.24
C LEU A 442 14.09 0.64 -14.64
N ASP A 443 15.27 0.23 -15.07
CA ASP A 443 15.42 -0.55 -16.30
C ASP A 443 15.02 -2.00 -16.02
N THR A 444 13.95 -2.45 -16.68
CA THR A 444 13.41 -3.81 -16.51
C THR A 444 13.65 -4.71 -17.71
N GLN A 445 14.32 -4.21 -18.75
CA GLN A 445 14.56 -4.96 -19.97
C GLN A 445 15.78 -5.87 -19.80
N VAL A 446 15.60 -7.15 -20.11
CA VAL A 446 16.73 -8.12 -20.14
C VAL A 446 17.51 -8.00 -21.47
N PHE A 447 16.85 -7.53 -22.54
CA PHE A 447 17.40 -7.43 -23.91
C PHE A 447 17.09 -6.09 -24.60
N GLY A 448 18.11 -5.29 -24.94
CA GLY A 448 17.92 -4.02 -25.66
C GLY A 448 17.61 -2.83 -24.73
N THR A 449 17.12 -1.72 -25.31
CA THR A 449 16.63 -0.57 -24.54
C THR A 449 15.15 -0.79 -24.23
N GLN A 450 14.71 -0.48 -23.00
CA GLN A 450 13.29 -0.61 -22.68
C GLN A 450 12.40 0.28 -23.55
N ASP A 451 11.19 -0.21 -23.82
CA ASP A 451 10.15 0.40 -24.67
C ASP A 451 8.90 0.73 -23.84
N PRO A 452 8.94 1.78 -22.99
CA PRO A 452 7.92 1.98 -21.98
C PRO A 452 6.61 2.51 -22.59
N PHE A 453 5.49 2.07 -22.02
CA PHE A 453 4.16 2.61 -22.27
C PHE A 453 3.34 2.63 -20.98
N CYS A 454 2.26 3.39 -20.97
CA CYS A 454 1.39 3.55 -19.81
C CYS A 454 -0.02 3.02 -20.10
N LYS A 455 -0.55 2.19 -19.20
CA LYS A 455 -1.96 1.82 -19.12
C LYS A 455 -2.61 2.60 -17.98
N LEU A 456 -3.55 3.46 -18.33
CA LEU A 456 -4.30 4.36 -17.48
C LEU A 456 -5.63 3.72 -17.10
N SER A 457 -6.02 3.79 -15.83
CA SER A 457 -7.34 3.39 -15.34
C SER A 457 -7.93 4.52 -14.49
N LEU A 458 -9.15 4.96 -14.81
CA LEU A 458 -9.85 6.00 -14.06
C LEU A 458 -11.37 5.81 -14.15
N GLY A 459 -12.04 5.65 -13.02
CA GLY A 459 -13.50 5.54 -12.97
C GLY A 459 -14.05 4.38 -13.81
N GLY A 460 -13.33 3.25 -13.86
CA GLY A 460 -13.68 2.07 -14.68
C GLY A 460 -13.34 2.20 -16.17
N LYS A 461 -12.79 3.33 -16.63
CA LYS A 461 -12.35 3.53 -18.01
C LYS A 461 -10.85 3.27 -18.12
N ILE A 462 -10.43 2.63 -19.21
CA ILE A 462 -9.03 2.29 -19.48
C ILE A 462 -8.55 3.01 -20.74
N ALA A 463 -7.33 3.55 -20.71
CA ALA A 463 -6.67 4.13 -21.87
C ALA A 463 -5.18 3.74 -21.90
N THR A 464 -4.54 3.74 -23.06
CA THR A 464 -3.13 3.32 -23.21
C THR A 464 -2.35 4.31 -24.08
N THR A 465 -1.12 4.63 -23.68
CA THR A 465 -0.19 5.40 -24.53
C THR A 465 0.37 4.55 -25.66
N ASN A 466 0.96 5.20 -26.66
CA ASN A 466 1.84 4.50 -27.58
C ASN A 466 3.11 4.05 -26.85
N TYR A 467 3.83 3.10 -27.43
CA TYR A 467 5.18 2.75 -27.00
C TYR A 467 6.14 3.89 -27.29
N HIS A 468 7.14 4.08 -26.44
CA HIS A 468 8.30 4.90 -26.76
C HIS A 468 9.47 3.98 -27.10
N ASP A 469 9.66 3.73 -28.39
CA ASP A 469 10.70 2.82 -28.88
C ASP A 469 12.08 3.35 -28.48
N ASN A 470 12.89 2.50 -27.83
CA ASN A 470 14.15 2.84 -27.18
C ASN A 470 14.02 3.98 -26.14
N GLY A 471 12.89 4.03 -25.44
CA GLY A 471 12.59 5.08 -24.47
C GLY A 471 13.43 5.05 -23.20
N GLY A 472 14.06 3.91 -22.90
CA GLY A 472 15.01 3.77 -21.79
C GLY A 472 14.40 4.17 -20.44
N VAL A 473 15.19 4.78 -19.58
CA VAL A 473 14.78 5.19 -18.22
C VAL A 473 14.11 6.57 -18.15
N GLU A 474 14.01 7.28 -19.29
CA GLU A 474 13.42 8.63 -19.38
C GLU A 474 12.42 8.79 -20.56
N PRO A 475 11.37 7.96 -20.66
CA PRO A 475 10.47 7.95 -21.80
C PRO A 475 9.58 9.20 -21.90
N ARG A 476 9.07 9.48 -23.11
CA ARG A 476 8.16 10.61 -23.40
C ARG A 476 6.99 10.12 -24.27
N TRP A 477 5.78 10.58 -23.98
CA TRP A 477 4.57 10.16 -24.71
C TRP A 477 3.75 11.34 -25.24
N GLY A 478 3.48 12.35 -24.41
CA GLY A 478 2.85 13.60 -24.82
C GLY A 478 1.39 13.52 -25.29
N ARG A 479 0.73 12.35 -25.19
CA ARG A 479 -0.64 12.13 -25.65
C ARG A 479 -1.68 12.54 -24.60
N VAL A 480 -2.77 13.16 -25.06
CA VAL A 480 -3.92 13.57 -24.24
C VAL A 480 -5.01 12.50 -24.28
N PHE A 481 -5.60 12.19 -23.12
CA PHE A 481 -6.70 11.26 -22.94
C PHE A 481 -7.86 11.98 -22.24
N THR A 482 -9.09 11.81 -22.74
CA THR A 482 -10.27 12.45 -22.15
C THR A 482 -11.11 11.42 -21.40
N PHE A 483 -11.31 11.66 -20.11
CA PHE A 483 -12.18 10.87 -19.24
C PHE A 483 -13.41 11.70 -18.89
N GLN A 484 -14.57 11.29 -19.38
CA GLN A 484 -15.82 12.02 -19.16
C GLN A 484 -16.54 11.57 -17.89
N ASN A 485 -17.36 12.45 -17.31
CA ASN A 485 -18.22 12.16 -16.15
C ASN A 485 -17.43 11.57 -14.96
N ILE A 486 -16.32 12.20 -14.61
CA ILE A 486 -15.50 11.77 -13.48
C ILE A 486 -15.98 12.46 -12.19
N HIS A 487 -15.89 11.75 -11.06
CA HIS A 487 -16.11 12.31 -9.74
C HIS A 487 -14.76 12.70 -9.11
N PRO A 488 -14.42 14.00 -8.99
CA PRO A 488 -13.07 14.43 -8.63
C PRO A 488 -12.64 14.02 -7.23
N LEU A 489 -13.58 13.71 -6.34
CA LEU A 489 -13.29 13.28 -4.97
C LEU A 489 -13.29 11.76 -4.79
N ASP A 490 -13.95 11.01 -5.70
CA ASP A 490 -14.17 9.57 -5.51
C ASP A 490 -13.31 8.74 -6.46
N ASN A 491 -12.84 9.34 -7.55
CA ASN A 491 -12.08 8.62 -8.56
C ASN A 491 -10.57 8.70 -8.30
N ILE A 492 -9.91 7.61 -8.62
CA ILE A 492 -8.45 7.47 -8.60
C ILE A 492 -7.98 7.19 -10.00
N LEU A 493 -6.95 7.92 -10.37
CA LEU A 493 -6.16 7.60 -11.55
C LEU A 493 -5.09 6.60 -11.16
N GLU A 494 -5.09 5.45 -11.81
CA GLU A 494 -3.97 4.52 -11.79
C GLU A 494 -3.21 4.61 -13.11
N VAL A 495 -1.89 4.75 -13.03
CA VAL A 495 -0.99 4.75 -14.18
C VAL A 495 -0.02 3.59 -14.01
N ASN A 496 -0.26 2.51 -14.75
CA ASN A 496 0.64 1.36 -14.82
C ASN A 496 1.65 1.60 -15.93
N ILE A 497 2.92 1.71 -15.57
CA ILE A 497 4.04 1.84 -16.50
C ILE A 497 4.55 0.43 -16.80
N LEU A 498 4.43 0.06 -18.05
CA LEU A 498 4.72 -1.25 -18.59
C LEU A 498 5.84 -1.11 -19.62
N ASN A 499 6.58 -2.19 -19.79
CA ASN A 499 7.63 -2.34 -20.77
C ASN A 499 7.19 -3.40 -21.78
N LYS A 500 7.27 -3.07 -23.07
CA LYS A 500 6.85 -4.00 -24.12
C LYS A 500 7.86 -5.14 -24.24
N ASN A 501 7.40 -6.37 -24.08
CA ASN A 501 8.22 -7.57 -24.28
C ASN A 501 7.58 -8.53 -25.29
N TRP A 502 8.37 -9.43 -25.86
CA TRP A 502 7.89 -10.36 -26.90
C TRP A 502 6.88 -11.39 -26.39
N VAL A 503 6.92 -11.73 -25.10
CA VAL A 503 6.08 -12.79 -24.50
C VAL A 503 4.98 -12.21 -23.62
N MET A 504 5.33 -11.39 -22.63
CA MET A 504 4.39 -10.64 -21.80
C MET A 504 5.02 -9.33 -21.34
N ASP A 505 4.28 -8.24 -21.46
CA ASP A 505 4.73 -6.91 -21.04
C ASP A 505 5.17 -6.93 -19.56
N GLY A 506 6.38 -6.44 -19.29
CA GLY A 506 6.96 -6.38 -17.95
C GLY A 506 6.52 -5.12 -17.22
N GLN A 507 6.12 -5.22 -15.95
CA GLN A 507 5.75 -4.02 -15.18
C GLN A 507 7.00 -3.30 -14.66
N ILE A 508 7.16 -2.03 -15.04
CA ILE A 508 8.19 -1.13 -14.48
C ILE A 508 7.72 -0.60 -13.12
N GLY A 509 6.47 -0.15 -13.04
CA GLY A 509 5.85 0.27 -11.79
C GLY A 509 4.47 0.89 -11.99
N LYS A 510 3.83 1.29 -10.89
CA LYS A 510 2.49 1.86 -10.82
C LYS A 510 2.53 3.19 -10.08
N SER A 511 1.73 4.15 -10.54
CA SER A 511 1.44 5.39 -9.80
C SER A 511 -0.07 5.47 -9.54
N THR A 512 -0.47 5.64 -8.29
CA THR A 512 -1.87 5.66 -7.85
C THR A 512 -2.21 7.02 -7.27
N ILE A 513 -3.12 7.75 -7.91
CA ILE A 513 -3.33 9.18 -7.68
C ILE A 513 -4.82 9.45 -7.41
N PRO A 514 -5.21 9.69 -6.15
CA PRO A 514 -6.53 10.23 -5.83
C PRO A 514 -6.72 11.59 -6.47
N LEU A 515 -7.80 11.77 -7.24
CA LEU A 515 -8.04 13.04 -7.94
C LEU A 515 -8.32 14.21 -6.98
N GLU A 516 -8.73 13.93 -5.73
CA GLU A 516 -8.91 14.97 -4.70
C GLU A 516 -7.62 15.78 -4.50
N MET A 517 -6.47 15.10 -4.52
CA MET A 517 -5.16 15.72 -4.30
C MET A 517 -4.70 16.61 -5.46
N THR A 518 -5.27 16.39 -6.65
CA THR A 518 -4.94 17.19 -7.84
C THR A 518 -5.84 18.41 -7.92
N VAL A 519 -7.12 18.28 -7.56
CA VAL A 519 -8.07 19.40 -7.47
C VAL A 519 -7.59 20.47 -6.50
N GLU A 520 -7.01 20.09 -5.35
CA GLU A 520 -6.45 21.05 -4.38
C GLU A 520 -5.29 21.91 -4.92
N LYS A 521 -4.67 21.51 -6.03
CA LYS A 521 -3.43 22.08 -6.54
C LYS A 521 -3.55 22.66 -7.95
N VAL A 522 -4.75 22.66 -8.54
CA VAL A 522 -4.95 23.22 -9.88
C VAL A 522 -4.72 24.74 -9.88
N ASP A 523 -4.23 25.25 -11.00
CA ASP A 523 -4.07 26.67 -11.25
C ASP A 523 -5.39 27.34 -11.70
N GLU A 524 -5.31 28.62 -12.04
CA GLU A 524 -6.45 29.42 -12.52
C GLU A 524 -7.08 28.89 -13.81
N ARG A 525 -6.34 28.06 -14.56
CA ARG A 525 -6.82 27.39 -15.78
C ARG A 525 -7.37 26.00 -15.49
N LEU A 526 -7.60 25.67 -14.21
CA LEU A 526 -8.05 24.36 -13.75
C LEU A 526 -7.11 23.25 -14.21
N SER A 527 -5.81 23.56 -14.25
CA SER A 527 -4.77 22.65 -14.72
C SER A 527 -3.71 22.42 -13.65
N LEU A 528 -3.16 21.20 -13.63
CA LEU A 528 -2.04 20.84 -12.76
C LEU A 528 -1.04 20.03 -13.56
N THR A 529 0.21 20.46 -13.60
CA THR A 529 1.32 19.65 -14.10
C THR A 529 2.25 19.30 -12.95
N SER A 530 2.38 18.03 -12.62
CA SER A 530 3.16 17.60 -11.45
C SER A 530 3.83 16.24 -11.62
N TRP A 531 4.91 16.04 -10.87
CA TRP A 531 5.62 14.77 -10.79
C TRP A 531 4.96 13.89 -9.71
N PHE A 532 4.64 12.66 -10.09
CA PHE A 532 4.11 11.64 -9.20
C PHE A 532 5.12 10.50 -9.08
N GLN A 533 5.18 9.90 -7.89
CA GLN A 533 6.07 8.79 -7.63
C GLN A 533 5.54 7.52 -8.31
N VAL A 534 6.46 6.74 -8.84
CA VAL A 534 6.19 5.41 -9.39
C VAL A 534 6.71 4.40 -8.39
N TYR A 535 5.89 3.40 -8.04
CA TYR A 535 6.27 2.35 -7.12
C TYR A 535 6.17 0.98 -7.79
N SER A 536 7.02 0.04 -7.37
CA SER A 536 6.86 -1.37 -7.68
C SER A 536 7.23 -2.13 -6.42
N ARG A 537 6.33 -2.99 -5.95
CA ARG A 537 6.54 -3.82 -4.75
C ARG A 537 6.98 -3.02 -3.52
N GLY A 538 6.47 -1.80 -3.35
CA GLY A 538 6.78 -0.93 -2.21
C GLY A 538 8.04 -0.07 -2.34
N ASP A 539 8.83 -0.27 -3.39
CA ASP A 539 10.03 0.53 -3.66
C ASP A 539 9.73 1.56 -4.76
N GLN A 540 10.32 2.76 -4.63
CA GLN A 540 10.20 3.80 -5.64
C GLN A 540 11.01 3.42 -6.89
N GLN A 541 10.36 3.42 -8.07
CA GLN A 541 10.90 3.06 -9.38
C GLN A 541 10.94 4.26 -10.33
N GLY A 542 11.20 5.46 -9.80
CA GLY A 542 11.25 6.70 -10.58
C GLY A 542 10.02 7.59 -10.40
N GLN A 543 9.82 8.49 -11.36
CA GLN A 543 8.76 9.50 -11.33
C GLN A 543 8.10 9.66 -12.70
N ILE A 544 6.80 9.96 -12.71
CA ILE A 544 6.02 10.24 -13.91
C ILE A 544 5.44 11.66 -13.86
N LEU A 545 5.59 12.40 -14.95
CA LEU A 545 5.06 13.76 -15.10
C LEU A 545 3.71 13.69 -15.81
N LEU A 546 2.67 14.11 -15.11
CA LEU A 546 1.29 14.12 -15.60
C LEU A 546 0.78 15.55 -15.62
N LYS A 547 -0.03 15.86 -16.63
CA LYS A 547 -0.81 17.09 -16.70
C LYS A 547 -2.29 16.77 -16.66
N PHE A 548 -2.97 17.32 -15.66
CA PHE A 548 -4.41 17.28 -15.46
C PHE A 548 -4.99 18.59 -15.98
N GLU A 549 -6.02 18.51 -16.81
CA GLU A 549 -6.79 19.65 -17.30
C GLU A 549 -8.27 19.32 -17.12
N TYR A 550 -8.87 19.92 -16.10
CA TYR A 550 -10.29 19.72 -15.85
C TYR A 550 -11.11 20.58 -16.82
N LYS A 551 -12.09 19.95 -17.44
CA LYS A 551 -13.04 20.53 -18.38
C LYS A 551 -14.46 20.46 -17.80
N GLY A 552 -15.32 21.29 -18.36
CA GLY A 552 -16.62 21.57 -17.76
C GLY A 552 -16.46 22.55 -16.61
N ASP A 553 -17.51 22.69 -15.81
CA ASP A 553 -17.60 23.76 -14.83
C ASP A 553 -17.12 23.29 -13.44
N LEU A 554 -15.85 22.86 -13.35
CA LEU A 554 -15.25 22.46 -12.07
C LEU A 554 -15.30 23.62 -11.07
N ALA A 555 -15.12 24.86 -11.53
CA ALA A 555 -15.19 26.05 -10.70
C ALA A 555 -16.59 26.25 -10.10
N ARG A 556 -17.65 26.17 -10.91
CA ARG A 556 -19.03 26.17 -10.41
C ARG A 556 -19.32 24.98 -9.52
N TRP A 557 -18.88 23.78 -9.89
CA TRP A 557 -19.09 22.58 -9.05
C TRP A 557 -18.43 22.75 -7.68
N LEU A 558 -17.18 23.25 -7.63
CA LEU A 558 -16.48 23.59 -6.39
C LEU A 558 -17.20 24.71 -5.61
N THR A 559 -17.76 25.70 -6.31
CA THR A 559 -18.53 26.79 -5.70
C THR A 559 -19.85 26.29 -5.12
N GLU A 560 -20.60 25.46 -5.85
CA GLU A 560 -21.85 24.83 -5.39
C GLU A 560 -21.57 23.87 -4.23
N TYR A 561 -20.45 23.15 -4.30
CA TYR A 561 -19.95 22.30 -3.23
C TYR A 561 -19.62 23.14 -1.98
N GLN A 562 -18.91 24.26 -2.15
CA GLN A 562 -18.59 25.20 -1.07
C GLN A 562 -19.85 25.87 -0.50
N ALA A 563 -20.79 26.29 -1.33
CA ALA A 563 -22.06 26.87 -0.91
C ALA A 563 -22.90 25.84 -0.14
N SER A 564 -22.89 24.58 -0.56
CA SER A 564 -23.53 23.48 0.16
C SER A 564 -22.88 23.26 1.53
N LEU A 565 -21.56 23.38 1.62
CA LEU A 565 -20.80 23.34 2.87
C LEU A 565 -21.04 24.55 3.77
N GLU A 566 -21.16 25.75 3.21
CA GLU A 566 -21.43 26.98 3.95
C GLU A 566 -22.86 27.04 4.44
N ASN A 567 -23.82 26.59 3.63
CA ASN A 567 -25.20 26.44 4.04
C ASN A 567 -25.29 25.45 5.22
N PHE A 568 -24.61 24.31 5.14
CA PHE A 568 -24.45 23.37 6.26
C PHE A 568 -23.85 24.05 7.51
N LYS A 569 -22.85 24.93 7.36
CA LYS A 569 -22.27 25.70 8.46
C LYS A 569 -23.20 26.80 9.00
N ALA A 570 -24.05 27.40 8.17
CA ALA A 570 -24.97 28.46 8.55
C ALA A 570 -26.21 27.92 9.28
N THR A 571 -26.70 26.74 8.89
CA THR A 571 -27.78 26.04 9.61
C THR A 571 -27.36 25.66 11.04
N ARG A 572 -26.04 25.51 11.28
CA ARG A 572 -25.40 25.36 12.60
C ARG A 572 -25.68 26.52 13.56
N GLY A 573 -25.92 27.73 13.04
CA GLY A 573 -26.22 28.93 13.86
C GLY A 573 -27.58 28.89 14.57
N HIS A 574 -28.50 28.03 14.12
CA HIS A 574 -29.82 27.87 14.74
C HIS A 574 -29.85 26.79 15.85
N VAL A 575 -28.73 26.10 16.11
CA VAL A 575 -28.60 25.01 17.11
C VAL A 575 -27.82 25.49 18.35
N ARG A 576 -28.02 26.74 18.77
CA ARG A 576 -27.23 27.41 19.84
C ARG A 576 -27.48 26.93 21.27
N THR A 577 -28.33 25.93 21.48
CA THR A 577 -28.59 25.37 22.81
C THR A 577 -28.03 23.95 22.88
N MET A 578 -26.73 23.78 23.20
CA MET A 578 -26.15 22.61 23.91
C MET A 578 -24.61 22.73 23.97
N GLN A 579 -24.04 22.96 25.17
CA GLN A 579 -22.58 23.08 25.41
C GLN A 579 -21.78 21.79 25.10
N SER A 580 -22.42 20.62 25.02
CA SER A 580 -21.77 19.36 24.64
C SER A 580 -21.44 19.27 23.14
N ASP A 581 -22.22 19.99 22.33
CA ASP A 581 -22.08 20.02 20.87
C ASP A 581 -20.95 20.93 20.45
N GLU A 582 -20.57 21.95 21.23
CA GLU A 582 -19.39 22.77 20.94
C GLU A 582 -18.10 21.94 20.89
N ILE A 583 -17.89 21.00 21.81
CA ILE A 583 -16.67 20.17 21.85
C ILE A 583 -16.65 19.11 20.75
N GLN A 584 -17.81 18.52 20.40
CA GLN A 584 -17.92 17.61 19.25
C GLN A 584 -17.83 18.35 17.91
N MET A 585 -18.44 19.53 17.83
CA MET A 585 -18.36 20.41 16.67
C MET A 585 -16.96 21.01 16.52
N GLU A 586 -16.21 21.27 17.58
CA GLU A 586 -14.81 21.69 17.55
C GLU A 586 -13.92 20.54 17.02
N LYS A 587 -14.22 19.27 17.35
CA LYS A 587 -13.56 18.09 16.77
C LYS A 587 -13.92 17.83 15.29
N ILE A 588 -15.19 18.02 14.90
CA ILE A 588 -15.62 18.02 13.49
C ILE A 588 -14.98 19.21 12.73
N THR A 589 -14.81 20.34 13.40
CA THR A 589 -14.18 21.56 12.88
C THR A 589 -12.64 21.47 12.85
N GLN A 590 -12.02 20.57 13.59
CA GLN A 590 -10.58 20.29 13.51
C GLN A 590 -10.23 19.18 12.51
N ILE A 591 -11.19 18.39 12.04
CA ILE A 591 -10.94 17.24 11.12
C ILE A 591 -11.55 17.47 9.74
N LEU A 592 -12.82 17.91 9.69
CA LEU A 592 -13.56 18.13 8.45
C LEU A 592 -13.27 19.52 7.89
N ILE A 593 -13.23 20.54 8.75
CA ILE A 593 -13.04 21.92 8.31
C ILE A 593 -11.63 22.20 7.79
N PRO A 594 -10.50 21.64 8.27
CA PRO A 594 -9.19 21.92 7.66
C PRO A 594 -9.01 21.23 6.30
N ARG A 595 -9.60 20.04 6.10
CA ARG A 595 -9.63 19.34 4.80
C ARG A 595 -10.57 20.03 3.80
N LEU A 596 -11.76 20.44 4.25
CA LEU A 596 -12.74 21.15 3.44
C LEU A 596 -12.42 22.65 3.29
N GLN A 597 -11.64 23.25 4.19
CA GLN A 597 -11.05 24.58 4.07
C GLN A 597 -9.81 24.51 3.20
N ALA A 598 -9.00 23.46 3.20
CA ALA A 598 -7.93 23.34 2.22
C ALA A 598 -8.50 23.32 0.79
N VAL A 599 -9.54 22.51 0.56
CA VAL A 599 -10.29 22.48 -0.71
C VAL A 599 -11.09 23.77 -0.94
N GLY A 600 -11.70 24.35 0.09
CA GLY A 600 -12.50 25.59 0.02
C GLY A 600 -11.69 26.88 -0.07
N PHE A 601 -10.47 26.95 0.47
CA PHE A 601 -9.51 28.05 0.28
C PHE A 601 -8.83 27.93 -1.08
N ALA A 602 -8.57 26.71 -1.56
CA ALA A 602 -8.18 26.48 -2.96
C ALA A 602 -9.33 26.89 -3.90
N ALA A 603 -10.57 26.49 -3.63
CA ALA A 603 -11.76 26.86 -4.39
C ALA A 603 -12.07 28.37 -4.33
N ALA A 604 -11.97 29.02 -3.17
CA ALA A 604 -12.14 30.47 -3.03
C ALA A 604 -10.98 31.25 -3.67
N GLY A 605 -9.76 30.72 -3.64
CA GLY A 605 -8.61 31.26 -4.36
C GLY A 605 -8.77 31.15 -5.87
N ILE A 606 -9.29 30.03 -6.38
CA ILE A 606 -9.57 29.80 -7.80
C ILE A 606 -10.77 30.65 -8.24
N ALA A 607 -11.89 30.63 -7.51
CA ALA A 607 -13.08 31.44 -7.79
C ALA A 607 -12.77 32.94 -7.75
N GLY A 608 -11.96 33.39 -6.79
CA GLY A 608 -11.53 34.80 -6.70
C GLY A 608 -10.57 35.24 -7.82
N ARG A 609 -9.72 34.35 -8.33
CA ARG A 609 -8.81 34.64 -9.47
C ARG A 609 -9.52 34.55 -10.82
N VAL A 610 -10.48 33.63 -10.96
CA VAL A 610 -11.31 33.47 -12.17
C VAL A 610 -12.38 34.57 -12.27
N ALA A 611 -12.92 35.05 -11.16
CA ALA A 611 -13.88 36.18 -11.13
C ALA A 611 -13.22 37.58 -11.28
N GLY A 612 -11.88 37.64 -11.39
CA GLY A 612 -11.10 38.89 -11.39
C GLY A 612 -10.44 39.25 -12.73
N LEU A 613 -10.72 38.56 -13.83
CA LEU A 613 -10.21 38.92 -15.16
C LEU A 613 -11.35 39.51 -16.01
N PRO A 614 -11.13 40.65 -16.69
CA PRO A 614 -12.11 41.24 -17.60
C PRO A 614 -12.40 40.36 -18.82
#